data_AF-A0AAD0AFI9-F1
#
_entry.id   AF-A0AAD0AFI9-F1
#
_cell.length_a   1.000
_cell.length_b   1.000
_cell.length_c   1.000
_cell.angle_alpha   90.00
_cell.angle_beta   90.00
_cell.angle_gamma   90.00
#
_symmetry.space_group_name_H-M   'P 1'
#
loop_
_entity.id
_entity.type
_entity.pdbx_description
1 polymer ?
#
loop_
_entity_poly.entity_id
_entity_poly.type
_entity_poly.pdbx_seq_one_letter_code
_entity_poly.pdbx_strand_id
1 'polypeptide(L)'
;MPLISAITSLFSERKIKKNLGNKHSKDLFLWIRENVTDSHIAEQMYLDLIKENPFNLAYLEKNEITQKLCSNALAIDLSVKDLIPSEFFTLNMHHTLYKNDPSYFRQLPDSMKTADLCLLAVKDNSDNLNYVPSNMKTSTIIKAAFENFKNQK
;
A
#
# COMPACT_ATOMS: atom_id res chain seq x y z
N MET A 1 22.94 23.45 9.66
CA MET A 1 22.39 22.10 9.88
C MET A 1 22.35 21.64 11.37
N PRO A 2 21.85 22.40 12.37
CA PRO A 2 21.54 21.86 13.70
C PRO A 2 20.05 21.52 13.91
N LEU A 3 19.15 22.17 13.16
CA LEU A 3 17.70 22.09 13.40
C LEU A 3 17.13 20.70 13.04
N ILE A 4 17.61 20.09 11.96
CA ILE A 4 17.12 18.79 11.46
C ILE A 4 17.49 17.65 12.43
N SER A 5 18.74 17.65 12.92
CA SER A 5 19.21 16.70 13.94
C SER A 5 18.44 16.86 15.26
N ALA A 6 18.13 18.10 15.66
CA ALA A 6 17.35 18.36 16.87
C ALA A 6 15.88 17.92 16.73
N ILE A 7 15.24 18.13 15.58
CA ILE A 7 13.83 17.75 15.35
C ILE A 7 13.68 16.23 15.17
N THR A 8 14.59 15.59 14.44
CA THR A 8 14.61 14.11 14.32
C THR A 8 14.96 13.43 15.65
N SER A 9 15.86 14.02 16.45
CA SER A 9 16.10 13.63 17.84
C SER A 9 14.87 13.86 18.72
N LEU A 10 14.14 14.97 18.57
CA LEU A 10 12.92 15.25 19.34
C LEU A 10 11.75 14.32 19.02
N PHE A 11 11.66 13.81 17.80
CA PHE A 11 10.61 12.86 17.39
C PHE A 11 10.96 11.41 17.77
N SER A 12 12.23 11.01 17.58
CA SER A 12 12.74 9.70 18.00
C SER A 12 12.88 9.57 19.52
N GLU A 13 13.18 10.67 20.21
CA GLU A 13 13.04 10.75 21.65
C GLU A 13 11.55 10.85 21.98
N ARG A 14 11.07 9.98 22.87
CA ARG A 14 9.70 9.95 23.41
C ARG A 14 9.19 11.30 24.00
N LYS A 15 9.94 12.39 23.90
CA LYS A 15 9.66 13.75 24.41
C LYS A 15 8.51 14.44 23.68
N ILE A 16 8.39 14.35 22.35
CA ILE A 16 7.24 14.96 21.64
C ILE A 16 5.94 14.28 22.06
N LYS A 17 5.87 12.94 22.05
CA LYS A 17 4.72 12.18 22.57
C LYS A 17 4.42 12.44 24.05
N LYS A 18 5.45 12.59 24.89
CA LYS A 18 5.27 13.00 26.30
C LYS A 18 4.72 14.42 26.44
N ASN A 19 5.18 15.37 25.63
CA ASN A 19 4.75 16.78 25.68
C ASN A 19 3.36 16.99 25.05
N LEU A 20 2.94 16.14 24.12
CA LEU A 20 1.63 16.23 23.46
C LEU A 20 0.51 15.54 24.25
N GLY A 21 0.81 14.84 25.35
CA GLY A 21 -0.20 14.19 26.19
C GLY A 21 -1.04 13.17 25.41
N ASN A 22 -2.17 12.74 25.96
CA ASN A 22 -3.14 11.83 25.31
C ASN A 22 -3.84 12.45 24.07
N LYS A 23 -3.14 13.21 23.24
CA LYS A 23 -3.70 13.79 22.01
C LYS A 23 -3.98 12.70 20.98
N HIS A 24 -5.14 12.80 20.35
CA HIS A 24 -5.58 11.86 19.31
C HIS A 24 -4.67 12.00 18.08
N SER A 25 -4.52 10.94 17.28
CA SER A 25 -3.68 10.96 16.07
C SER A 25 -3.89 12.21 15.22
N LYS A 26 -5.15 12.65 15.04
CA LYS A 26 -5.55 13.85 14.29
C LYS A 26 -4.82 15.13 14.72
N ASP A 27 -4.63 15.34 16.03
CA ASP A 27 -4.00 16.56 16.56
C ASP A 27 -2.51 16.62 16.22
N LEU A 28 -1.86 15.45 16.07
CA LEU A 28 -0.47 15.35 15.65
C LEU A 28 -0.29 15.76 14.19
N PHE A 29 -1.21 15.34 13.31
CA PHE A 29 -1.18 15.76 11.90
C PHE A 29 -1.38 17.27 11.75
N LEU A 30 -2.31 17.86 12.50
CA LEU A 30 -2.51 19.31 12.53
C LEU A 30 -1.24 20.04 12.99
N TRP A 31 -0.64 19.57 14.09
CA TRP A 31 0.59 20.17 14.60
C TRP A 31 1.75 20.11 13.59
N ILE A 32 1.92 18.98 12.89
CA ILE A 32 2.95 18.84 11.86
C ILE A 32 2.74 19.88 10.75
N ARG A 33 1.51 20.03 10.24
CA ARG A 33 1.19 21.02 9.20
C ARG A 33 1.48 22.46 9.62
N GLU A 34 1.18 22.80 10.87
CA GLU A 34 1.38 24.16 11.40
C GLU A 34 2.83 24.48 11.73
N ASN A 35 3.64 23.49 12.12
CA ASN A 35 4.95 23.72 12.74
C ASN A 35 6.14 23.15 11.95
N VAL A 36 5.90 22.32 10.94
CA VAL A 36 6.95 21.65 10.16
C VAL A 36 6.85 22.11 8.70
N THR A 37 7.73 23.03 8.31
CA THR A 37 7.77 23.57 6.94
C THR A 37 8.57 22.69 5.98
N ASP A 38 9.48 21.85 6.51
CA ASP A 38 10.29 20.95 5.70
C ASP A 38 9.48 19.71 5.34
N SER A 39 9.19 19.54 4.05
CA SER A 39 8.34 18.45 3.55
C SER A 39 8.95 17.06 3.78
N HIS A 40 10.28 16.95 3.80
CA HIS A 40 10.94 15.67 4.04
C HIS A 40 10.83 15.28 5.52
N ILE A 41 10.99 16.24 6.43
CA ILE A 41 10.79 16.02 7.87
C ILE A 41 9.33 15.67 8.15
N ALA A 42 8.38 16.40 7.55
CA ALA A 42 6.96 16.12 7.70
C ALA A 42 6.59 14.70 7.21
N GLU A 43 7.06 14.30 6.03
CA GLU A 43 6.84 12.93 5.53
C GLU A 43 7.41 11.87 6.47
N GLN A 44 8.60 12.11 7.04
CA GLN A 44 9.22 11.17 7.98
C GLN A 44 8.39 11.02 9.26
N MET A 45 7.84 12.12 9.77
CA MET A 45 6.95 12.09 10.94
C MET A 45 5.63 11.38 10.62
N TYR A 46 5.05 11.61 9.44
CA TYR A 46 3.87 10.87 8.97
C TYR A 46 4.12 9.37 8.87
N LEU A 47 5.29 8.96 8.35
CA LEU A 47 5.68 7.55 8.30
C LEU A 47 5.73 6.92 9.68
N ASP A 48 6.29 7.62 10.66
CA ASP A 48 6.40 7.09 12.01
C ASP A 48 5.02 6.97 12.69
N LEU A 49 4.10 7.91 12.44
CA LEU A 49 2.69 7.78 12.87
C LEU A 49 1.98 6.61 12.18
N ILE A 50 2.23 6.38 10.88
CA ILE A 50 1.66 5.25 10.13
C ILE A 50 2.21 3.91 10.63
N LYS A 51 3.50 3.84 10.97
CA LYS A 51 4.12 2.62 11.54
C LYS A 51 3.46 2.20 12.85
N GLU A 52 2.96 3.15 13.62
CA GLU A 52 2.24 2.87 14.87
C GLU A 52 0.79 2.46 14.63
N ASN A 53 0.13 3.11 13.66
CA ASN A 53 -1.20 2.76 13.24
C ASN A 53 -1.38 3.10 11.75
N PRO A 54 -1.51 2.10 10.86
CA PRO A 54 -1.57 2.34 9.42
C PRO A 54 -2.84 3.08 8.98
N PHE A 55 -3.91 3.06 9.79
CA PHE A 55 -5.14 3.83 9.54
C PHE A 55 -4.95 5.35 9.72
N ASN A 56 -3.80 5.79 10.28
CA ASN A 56 -3.46 7.21 10.34
C ASN A 56 -3.31 7.84 8.95
N LEU A 57 -3.19 7.04 7.88
CA LEU A 57 -3.26 7.50 6.49
C LEU A 57 -4.53 8.34 6.21
N ALA A 58 -5.64 8.06 6.91
CA ALA A 58 -6.90 8.79 6.75
C ALA A 58 -6.87 10.25 7.23
N TYR A 59 -5.83 10.68 7.96
CA TYR A 59 -5.69 12.05 8.44
C TYR A 59 -4.86 12.96 7.52
N LEU A 60 -4.28 12.39 6.45
CA LEU A 60 -3.50 13.14 5.48
C LEU A 60 -4.40 13.82 4.46
N GLU A 61 -4.05 15.05 4.11
CA GLU A 61 -4.62 15.77 2.99
C GLU A 61 -4.09 15.20 1.66
N LYS A 62 -4.84 15.39 0.57
CA LYS A 62 -4.52 14.77 -0.73
C LYS A 62 -3.09 15.09 -1.22
N ASN A 63 -2.61 16.30 -0.98
CA ASN A 63 -1.27 16.78 -1.32
C ASN A 63 -0.16 16.24 -0.40
N GLU A 64 -0.51 15.66 0.74
CA GLU A 64 0.44 15.08 1.70
C GLU A 64 0.65 13.58 1.47
N ILE A 65 -0.29 12.93 0.78
CA ILE A 65 -0.21 11.50 0.49
C ILE A 65 0.89 11.25 -0.55
N THR A 66 1.76 10.27 -0.25
CA THR A 66 2.81 9.81 -1.15
C THR A 66 2.78 8.30 -1.29
N GLN A 67 3.34 7.78 -2.38
CA GLN A 67 3.46 6.32 -2.60
C GLN A 67 4.23 5.63 -1.46
N LYS A 68 5.18 6.34 -0.83
CA LYS A 68 5.95 5.83 0.30
C LYS A 68 5.09 5.64 1.55
N LEU A 69 4.21 6.60 1.85
CA LEU A 69 3.26 6.50 2.97
C LEU A 69 2.27 5.36 2.74
N CYS A 70 1.68 5.29 1.56
CA CYS A 70 0.74 4.23 1.19
C CYS A 70 1.37 2.84 1.23
N SER A 71 2.61 2.68 0.72
CA SER A 71 3.27 1.36 0.69
C SER A 71 3.62 0.86 2.08
N ASN A 72 4.05 1.76 2.97
CA ASN A 72 4.31 1.41 4.37
C ASN A 72 3.01 1.05 5.09
N ALA A 73 1.94 1.83 4.92
CA ALA A 73 0.65 1.52 5.54
C ALA A 73 0.13 0.14 5.12
N LEU A 74 0.14 -0.13 3.80
CA LEU A 74 -0.33 -1.41 3.25
C LEU A 74 0.55 -2.59 3.68
N ALA A 75 1.87 -2.40 3.79
CA ALA A 75 2.77 -3.44 4.26
C ALA A 75 2.54 -3.84 5.72
N ILE A 76 1.95 -2.94 6.52
CA ILE A 76 1.59 -3.20 7.93
C ILE A 76 0.23 -3.88 8.02
N ASP A 77 -0.77 -3.34 7.32
CA ASP A 77 -2.13 -3.87 7.33
C ASP A 77 -2.80 -3.70 5.97
N LEU A 78 -3.20 -4.81 5.36
CA LEU A 78 -3.81 -4.82 4.02
C LEU A 78 -5.24 -4.25 4.03
N SER A 79 -5.90 -4.15 5.19
CA SER A 79 -7.23 -3.56 5.31
C SER A 79 -7.25 -2.06 5.02
N VAL A 80 -6.10 -1.38 5.05
CA VAL A 80 -5.99 0.04 4.69
C VAL A 80 -6.06 0.29 3.17
N LYS A 81 -6.18 -0.77 2.35
CA LYS A 81 -6.27 -0.66 0.88
C LYS A 81 -7.30 0.37 0.43
N ASP A 82 -8.43 0.46 1.13
CA ASP A 82 -9.56 1.33 0.75
C ASP A 82 -9.30 2.81 1.11
N LEU A 83 -8.25 3.07 1.92
CA LEU A 83 -7.77 4.42 2.24
C LEU A 83 -6.74 4.94 1.22
N ILE A 84 -6.19 4.08 0.37
CA ILE A 84 -5.14 4.45 -0.59
C ILE A 84 -5.81 5.01 -1.85
N PRO A 85 -5.55 6.27 -2.23
CA PRO A 85 -6.07 6.80 -3.48
C PRO A 85 -5.52 6.03 -4.68
N SER A 86 -6.38 5.80 -5.68
CA SER A 86 -6.04 4.99 -6.86
C SER A 86 -4.79 5.48 -7.60
N GLU A 87 -4.54 6.80 -7.61
CA GLU A 87 -3.37 7.41 -8.24
C GLU A 87 -2.03 7.06 -7.57
N PHE A 88 -2.06 6.65 -6.29
CA PHE A 88 -0.88 6.21 -5.54
C PHE A 88 -0.75 4.69 -5.44
N PHE A 89 -1.72 3.95 -5.99
CA PHE A 89 -1.73 2.49 -5.95
C PHE A 89 -0.75 1.92 -6.97
N THR A 90 0.36 1.38 -6.48
CA THR A 90 1.46 0.90 -7.34
C THR A 90 1.28 -0.58 -7.74
N LEU A 91 1.97 -0.99 -8.80
CA LEU A 91 2.04 -2.40 -9.21
C LEU A 91 2.51 -3.31 -8.06
N ASN A 92 3.49 -2.87 -7.28
CA ASN A 92 3.99 -3.64 -6.14
C ASN A 92 2.91 -3.84 -5.06
N MET A 93 2.06 -2.85 -4.80
CA MET A 93 0.94 -2.99 -3.87
C MET A 93 -0.09 -4.01 -4.35
N HIS A 94 -0.42 -3.99 -5.66
CA HIS A 94 -1.29 -4.99 -6.27
C HIS A 94 -0.73 -6.41 -6.14
N HIS A 95 0.58 -6.55 -6.38
CA HIS A 95 1.29 -7.83 -6.18
C HIS A 95 1.26 -8.28 -4.71
N THR A 96 1.43 -7.37 -3.74
CA THR A 96 1.33 -7.68 -2.31
C THR A 96 -0.07 -8.18 -1.95
N LEU A 97 -1.12 -7.49 -2.42
CA LEU A 97 -2.49 -7.93 -2.19
C LEU A 97 -2.79 -9.30 -2.79
N TYR A 98 -2.36 -9.54 -4.03
CA TYR A 98 -2.53 -10.85 -4.68
C TYR A 98 -1.80 -11.98 -3.94
N LYS A 99 -0.57 -11.73 -3.47
CA LYS A 99 0.19 -12.73 -2.72
C LYS A 99 -0.49 -13.14 -1.41
N ASN A 100 -1.20 -12.21 -0.78
CA ASN A 100 -1.93 -12.48 0.45
C ASN A 100 -3.30 -13.11 0.19
N ASP A 101 -3.99 -12.66 -0.86
CA ASP A 101 -5.30 -13.16 -1.25
C ASP A 101 -5.34 -13.36 -2.78
N PRO A 102 -5.13 -14.58 -3.28
CA PRO A 102 -5.19 -14.87 -4.72
C PRO A 102 -6.55 -14.53 -5.37
N SER A 103 -7.63 -14.46 -4.60
CA SER A 103 -8.95 -14.03 -5.11
C SER A 103 -8.96 -12.57 -5.57
N TYR A 104 -8.02 -11.76 -5.07
CA TYR A 104 -7.81 -10.37 -5.48
C TYR A 104 -7.47 -10.22 -6.97
N PHE A 105 -6.95 -11.26 -7.63
CA PHE A 105 -6.67 -11.24 -9.07
C PHE A 105 -7.86 -10.77 -9.91
N ARG A 106 -9.07 -11.16 -9.50
CA ARG A 106 -10.33 -10.82 -10.18
C ARG A 106 -10.67 -9.32 -10.08
N GLN A 107 -10.15 -8.64 -9.05
CA GLN A 107 -10.34 -7.22 -8.78
C GLN A 107 -9.23 -6.35 -9.39
N LEU A 108 -8.15 -6.95 -9.91
CA LEU A 108 -7.06 -6.20 -10.51
C LEU A 108 -7.54 -5.46 -11.76
N PRO A 109 -7.21 -4.16 -11.90
CA PRO A 109 -7.32 -3.47 -13.17
C PRO A 109 -6.52 -4.21 -14.25
N ASP A 110 -7.04 -4.27 -15.48
CA ASP A 110 -6.36 -4.96 -16.58
C ASP A 110 -4.96 -4.40 -16.85
N SER A 111 -4.75 -3.10 -16.63
CA SER A 111 -3.44 -2.44 -16.74
C SER A 111 -2.40 -2.91 -15.72
N MET A 112 -2.83 -3.56 -14.64
CA MET A 112 -1.98 -4.05 -13.56
C MET A 112 -1.78 -5.57 -13.60
N LYS A 113 -2.48 -6.27 -14.49
CA LYS A 113 -2.27 -7.70 -14.73
C LYS A 113 -1.05 -7.87 -15.62
N THR A 114 0.00 -8.46 -15.08
CA THR A 114 1.18 -8.86 -15.87
C THR A 114 1.00 -10.27 -16.42
N ALA A 115 1.74 -10.63 -17.48
CA ALA A 115 1.69 -11.98 -18.03
C ALA A 115 2.07 -13.05 -16.98
N ASP A 116 3.07 -12.76 -16.15
CA ASP A 116 3.50 -13.65 -15.07
C ASP A 116 2.40 -13.82 -14.01
N LEU A 117 1.74 -12.72 -13.63
CA LEU A 117 0.63 -12.77 -12.68
C LEU A 117 -0.57 -13.52 -13.24
N CYS A 118 -0.89 -13.34 -14.52
CA CYS A 118 -1.94 -14.10 -15.20
C CYS A 118 -1.63 -15.60 -15.21
N LEU A 119 -0.37 -15.96 -15.53
CA LEU A 119 0.06 -17.36 -15.53
C LEU A 119 0.00 -17.98 -14.13
N LEU A 120 0.43 -17.25 -13.10
CA LEU A 120 0.32 -17.68 -11.71
C LEU A 120 -1.15 -17.88 -11.32
N ALA A 121 -2.02 -16.92 -11.65
CA ALA A 121 -3.43 -16.95 -11.28
C ALA A 121 -4.18 -18.14 -11.91
N VAL A 122 -3.91 -18.49 -13.17
CA VAL A 122 -4.57 -19.64 -13.82
C VAL A 122 -4.02 -20.99 -13.34
N LYS A 123 -2.77 -21.03 -12.88
CA LYS A 123 -2.17 -22.21 -12.25
C LYS A 123 -2.68 -22.44 -10.82
N ASP A 124 -3.10 -21.39 -10.15
CA ASP A 124 -3.76 -21.47 -8.85
C ASP A 124 -5.22 -21.91 -9.02
N ASN A 125 -5.98 -21.18 -9.85
CA ASN A 125 -7.37 -21.52 -10.19
C ASN A 125 -7.63 -21.30 -11.68
N SER A 126 -8.00 -22.37 -12.38
CA SER A 126 -8.29 -22.32 -13.83
C SER A 126 -9.38 -21.32 -14.22
N ASP A 127 -10.35 -21.03 -13.33
CA ASP A 127 -11.40 -20.03 -13.56
C ASP A 127 -10.87 -18.60 -13.74
N ASN A 128 -9.66 -18.32 -13.24
CA ASN A 128 -9.02 -17.02 -13.39
C ASN A 128 -8.74 -16.68 -14.87
N LEU A 129 -8.77 -17.65 -15.78
CA LEU A 129 -8.67 -17.41 -17.23
C LEU A 129 -9.75 -16.44 -17.74
N ASN A 130 -10.93 -16.41 -17.10
CA ASN A 130 -12.00 -15.47 -17.43
C ASN A 130 -11.63 -14.01 -17.14
N TYR A 131 -10.71 -13.78 -16.22
CA TYR A 131 -10.27 -12.46 -15.77
C TYR A 131 -8.93 -12.03 -16.39
N VAL A 132 -8.29 -12.89 -17.19
CA VAL A 132 -7.09 -12.55 -17.96
C VAL A 132 -7.50 -11.61 -19.12
N PRO A 133 -6.82 -10.47 -19.31
CA PRO A 133 -7.06 -9.57 -20.43
C PRO A 133 -6.93 -10.30 -21.77
N SER A 134 -7.79 -9.99 -22.75
CA SER A 134 -7.83 -10.70 -24.04
C SER A 134 -6.48 -10.69 -24.78
N ASN A 135 -5.74 -9.59 -24.70
CA ASN A 135 -4.40 -9.45 -25.27
C ASN A 135 -3.33 -10.30 -24.56
N MET A 136 -3.61 -10.81 -23.36
CA MET A 136 -2.71 -11.68 -22.59
C MET A 136 -3.11 -13.15 -22.61
N LYS A 137 -4.20 -13.53 -23.29
CA LYS A 137 -4.62 -14.94 -23.45
C LYS A 137 -3.75 -15.67 -24.47
N THR A 138 -2.48 -15.82 -24.16
CA THR A 138 -1.53 -16.57 -24.98
C THR A 138 -1.77 -18.07 -24.89
N SER A 139 -1.25 -18.82 -25.87
CA SER A 139 -1.28 -20.28 -25.85
C SER A 139 -0.65 -20.87 -24.58
N THR A 140 0.33 -20.19 -23.96
CA THR A 140 0.95 -20.66 -22.72
C THR A 140 0.00 -20.56 -21.53
N ILE A 141 -0.69 -19.42 -21.36
CA ILE A 141 -1.67 -19.21 -20.29
C ILE A 141 -2.89 -20.13 -20.47
N ILE A 142 -3.41 -20.25 -21.70
CA ILE A 142 -4.57 -21.12 -21.98
C ILE A 142 -4.25 -22.58 -21.67
N LYS A 143 -3.08 -23.08 -22.10
CA LYS A 143 -2.66 -24.45 -21.81
C LYS A 143 -2.49 -24.67 -20.31
N ALA A 144 -1.89 -23.73 -19.58
CA ALA A 144 -1.73 -23.83 -18.13
C ALA A 144 -3.08 -23.90 -17.41
N ALA A 145 -4.04 -23.07 -17.81
CA ALA A 145 -5.40 -23.11 -17.27
C ALA A 145 -6.08 -24.46 -17.56
N PHE A 146 -5.96 -24.99 -18.78
CA PHE A 146 -6.55 -26.26 -19.17
C PHE A 146 -5.97 -27.46 -18.39
N GLU A 147 -4.65 -27.52 -18.21
CA GLU A 147 -4.03 -28.58 -17.41
C GLU A 147 -4.44 -28.48 -15.94
N ASN A 148 -4.55 -27.27 -15.37
CA ASN A 148 -5.05 -27.11 -14.01
C ASN A 148 -6.50 -27.58 -13.88
N PHE A 149 -7.38 -27.18 -14.81
CA PHE A 149 -8.79 -27.60 -14.83
C PHE A 149 -8.95 -29.14 -14.84
N LYS A 150 -8.10 -29.84 -15.60
CA LYS A 150 -8.09 -31.31 -15.62
C LYS A 150 -7.70 -31.93 -14.28
N ASN A 151 -6.77 -31.32 -13.56
CA ASN A 151 -6.22 -31.86 -12.32
C ASN A 151 -7.12 -31.59 -11.09
N GLN A 152 -8.12 -30.71 -11.22
CA GLN A 152 -9.07 -30.37 -10.15
C GLN A 152 -10.36 -31.23 -10.19
N LYS A 153 -10.45 -32.21 -11.11
CA LYS A 153 -11.52 -33.20 -11.21
C LYS A 153 -11.02 -34.60 -10.85
#